data_AF-A0A2P6G269-F1
#
_entry.id   AF-A0A2P6G269-F1
#
_cell.length_a   1.000
_cell.length_b   1.000
_cell.length_c   1.000
_cell.angle_alpha   90.00
_cell.angle_beta   90.00
_cell.angle_gamma   90.00
#
_symmetry.space_group_name_H-M   'P 1'
#
loop_
_entity.id
_entity.type
_entity.pdbx_description
1 polymer ?
#
loop_
_entity_poly.entity_id
_entity_poly.type
_entity_poly.pdbx_seq_one_letter_code
_entity_poly.pdbx_strand_id
1 'polypeptide(L)'
;MKNSKDYLAEANSIVEKITVADGIEKHKRGEALFIDVRDSADIADTGTISDCLRIPRGMIEFIADQSSPLYNDKLSKDKKIVLVCGAGGMAALTGKTLLEMGYTKIQNVGAIGDWIKAGGPIDK
;
A
#
# COMPACT_ATOMS: atom_id res chain seq x y z
N MET A 1 2.31 -4.76 27.78
CA MET A 1 1.55 -3.94 26.80
C MET A 1 2.29 -3.96 25.48
N LYS A 2 1.60 -4.01 24.35
CA LYS A 2 2.24 -3.93 23.02
C LYS A 2 2.69 -2.49 22.71
N ASN A 3 3.79 -2.35 21.99
CA ASN A 3 4.31 -1.09 21.46
C ASN A 3 4.37 -1.11 19.91
N SER A 4 4.80 -0.02 19.29
CA SER A 4 4.84 0.12 17.83
C SER A 4 5.68 -0.94 17.11
N LYS A 5 6.78 -1.41 17.73
CA LYS A 5 7.61 -2.49 17.17
C LYS A 5 6.86 -3.82 17.15
N ASP A 6 6.06 -4.10 18.18
CA ASP A 6 5.26 -5.33 18.25
C ASP A 6 4.21 -5.35 17.12
N TYR A 7 3.50 -4.22 16.92
CA TYR A 7 2.55 -4.10 15.81
C TYR A 7 3.19 -4.24 14.44
N LEU A 8 4.38 -3.63 14.23
CA LEU A 8 5.11 -3.77 12.98
C LEU A 8 5.65 -5.18 12.76
N ALA A 9 6.11 -5.86 13.82
CA ALA A 9 6.58 -7.24 13.73
C ALA A 9 5.44 -8.18 13.30
N GLU A 10 4.25 -8.02 13.89
CA GLU A 10 3.05 -8.76 13.50
C GLU A 10 2.62 -8.46 12.07
N ALA A 11 2.64 -7.20 11.65
CA ALA A 11 2.28 -6.86 10.28
C ALA A 11 3.26 -7.45 9.26
N ASN A 12 4.57 -7.36 9.53
CA ASN A 12 5.60 -7.90 8.66
C ASN A 12 5.63 -9.43 8.62
N SER A 13 5.07 -10.14 9.62
CA SER A 13 5.02 -11.61 9.61
C SER A 13 3.91 -12.17 8.73
N ILE A 14 2.91 -11.36 8.36
CA ILE A 14 1.74 -11.81 7.58
C ILE A 14 1.57 -11.06 6.25
N VAL A 15 2.06 -9.83 6.13
CA VAL A 15 2.03 -9.07 4.89
C VAL A 15 3.29 -9.37 4.09
N GLU A 16 3.10 -9.96 2.91
CA GLU A 16 4.22 -10.29 2.02
C GLU A 16 4.96 -9.01 1.60
N LYS A 17 6.25 -8.94 1.92
CA LYS A 17 7.12 -7.86 1.45
C LYS A 17 7.78 -8.28 0.14
N ILE A 18 7.58 -7.49 -0.90
CA ILE A 18 8.22 -7.69 -2.22
C ILE A 18 9.38 -6.71 -2.39
N THR A 19 10.30 -7.05 -3.29
CA THR A 19 11.36 -6.11 -3.66
C THR A 19 10.79 -4.98 -4.54
N VAL A 20 11.47 -3.84 -4.57
CA VAL A 20 11.12 -2.74 -5.48
C VAL A 20 11.19 -3.18 -6.94
N ALA A 21 12.19 -3.99 -7.31
CA ALA A 21 12.32 -4.52 -8.67
C ALA A 21 11.10 -5.37 -9.07
N ASP A 22 10.66 -6.28 -8.19
CA ASP A 22 9.46 -7.09 -8.44
C ASP A 22 8.20 -6.21 -8.52
N GLY A 23 8.11 -5.19 -7.66
CA GLY A 23 7.03 -4.21 -7.69
C GLY A 23 6.96 -3.45 -9.01
N ILE A 24 8.10 -2.99 -9.53
CA ILE A 24 8.18 -2.30 -10.83
C ILE A 24 7.73 -3.21 -11.96
N GLU A 25 8.17 -4.48 -11.98
CA GLU A 25 7.74 -5.43 -13.01
C GLU A 25 6.24 -5.75 -12.92
N LYS A 26 5.68 -5.88 -11.71
CA LYS A 26 4.23 -6.03 -11.51
C LYS A 26 3.44 -4.81 -12.00
N HIS A 27 3.96 -3.60 -11.77
CA HIS A 27 3.36 -2.35 -12.23
C HIS A 27 3.31 -2.29 -13.75
N LYS A 28 4.45 -2.54 -14.43
CA LYS A 28 4.53 -2.57 -15.90
C LYS A 28 3.55 -3.54 -16.54
N ARG A 29 3.29 -4.67 -15.88
CA ARG A 29 2.37 -5.72 -16.36
C ARG A 29 0.90 -5.45 -16.01
N GLY A 30 0.60 -4.41 -15.24
CA GLY A 30 -0.76 -4.12 -14.77
C GLY A 30 -1.33 -5.22 -13.87
N GLU A 31 -0.49 -5.97 -13.16
CA GLU A 31 -0.91 -7.16 -12.40
C GLU A 31 -1.55 -6.84 -11.06
N ALA A 32 -1.38 -5.61 -10.56
CA ALA A 32 -1.83 -5.20 -9.24
C ALA A 32 -2.29 -3.75 -9.21
N LEU A 33 -3.19 -3.47 -8.27
CA LEU A 33 -3.56 -2.13 -7.87
C LEU A 33 -2.52 -1.60 -6.88
N PHE A 34 -1.89 -0.48 -7.21
CA PHE A 34 -0.96 0.18 -6.30
C PHE A 34 -1.71 1.20 -5.43
N ILE A 35 -1.37 1.24 -4.14
CA ILE A 35 -1.95 2.19 -3.18
C ILE A 35 -0.83 2.84 -2.37
N ASP A 36 -0.81 4.16 -2.36
CA ASP A 36 0.03 4.97 -1.51
C ASP A 36 -0.76 5.42 -0.29
N VAL A 37 -0.26 5.05 0.88
CA VAL A 37 -0.94 5.29 2.16
C VAL A 37 -0.40 6.48 2.95
N ARG A 38 0.49 7.26 2.34
CA ARG A 38 1.02 8.50 2.92
C ARG A 38 -0.01 9.62 2.94
N ASP A 39 0.35 10.69 3.64
CA ASP A 39 -0.39 11.93 3.60
C ASP A 39 -0.25 12.62 2.23
N SER A 40 -1.26 13.41 1.88
CA SER A 40 -1.27 14.26 0.68
C SER A 40 -0.06 15.19 0.57
N ALA A 41 0.45 15.74 1.67
CA ALA A 41 1.63 16.61 1.67
C ALA A 41 2.90 15.83 1.27
N ASP A 42 3.11 14.65 1.85
CA ASP A 42 4.25 13.78 1.48
C ASP A 42 4.19 13.37 0.00
N ILE A 43 3.00 13.11 -0.52
CA ILE A 43 2.79 12.78 -1.94
C ILE A 43 3.06 14.00 -2.81
N ALA A 44 2.61 15.19 -2.43
CA ALA A 44 2.85 16.42 -3.18
C ALA A 44 4.36 16.75 -3.31
N ASP A 45 5.13 16.48 -2.25
CA ASP A 45 6.57 16.73 -2.23
C ASP A 45 7.32 15.81 -3.20
N THR A 46 7.07 14.50 -3.13
CA THR A 46 7.87 13.49 -3.85
C THR A 46 7.23 12.95 -5.13
N GLY A 47 5.94 13.18 -5.34
CA GLY A 47 5.11 12.36 -6.22
C GLY A 47 4.85 10.97 -5.62
N THR A 48 4.21 10.09 -6.40
CA THR A 48 3.94 8.69 -6.05
C THR A 48 4.09 7.79 -7.28
N ILE A 49 3.91 6.49 -7.11
CA ILE A 49 3.90 5.50 -8.20
C ILE A 49 2.84 5.90 -9.24
N SER A 50 3.14 5.77 -10.54
CA SER A 50 2.14 6.12 -11.57
C SER A 50 0.85 5.30 -11.45
N ASP A 51 -0.30 5.94 -11.73
CA ASP A 51 -1.64 5.35 -11.62
C ASP A 51 -2.03 4.83 -10.22
N CYS A 52 -1.26 5.20 -9.19
CA CYS A 52 -1.45 4.74 -7.83
C CYS A 52 -2.68 5.40 -7.17
N LEU A 53 -3.48 4.62 -6.44
CA LEU A 53 -4.52 5.18 -5.60
C LEU A 53 -3.92 5.80 -4.35
N ARG A 54 -4.36 7.02 -4.05
CA ARG A 54 -3.90 7.79 -2.89
C ARG A 54 -4.94 7.62 -1.78
N ILE A 55 -4.68 6.71 -0.85
CA ILE A 55 -5.62 6.39 0.25
C ILE A 55 -4.86 6.46 1.57
N PRO A 56 -4.97 7.56 2.34
CA PRO A 56 -4.19 7.71 3.57
C PRO A 56 -4.52 6.59 4.55
N ARG A 57 -3.52 6.09 5.29
CA ARG A 57 -3.68 4.96 6.23
C ARG A 57 -4.92 5.10 7.11
N GLY A 58 -5.21 6.29 7.63
CA GLY A 58 -6.32 6.52 8.56
C GLY A 58 -7.73 6.34 7.97
N MET A 59 -7.84 6.20 6.64
CA MET A 59 -9.11 6.06 5.94
C MET A 59 -9.31 4.67 5.32
N ILE A 60 -8.34 3.76 5.42
CA ILE A 60 -8.35 2.51 4.64
C ILE A 60 -9.56 1.63 4.99
N GLU A 61 -9.92 1.55 6.27
CA GLU A 61 -11.04 0.74 6.74
C GLU A 61 -12.35 1.19 6.09
N PHE A 62 -12.61 2.50 6.06
CA PHE A 62 -13.83 3.07 5.49
C PHE A 62 -13.87 3.02 3.96
N ILE A 63 -12.71 3.11 3.31
CA ILE A 63 -12.62 3.11 1.84
C ILE A 63 -12.64 1.67 1.29
N ALA A 64 -12.18 0.69 2.07
CA ALA A 64 -12.13 -0.72 1.67
C ALA A 64 -13.37 -1.54 2.05
N ASP A 65 -14.27 -1.00 2.87
CA ASP A 65 -15.53 -1.63 3.28
C ASP A 65 -16.64 -1.36 2.26
N GLN A 66 -17.15 -2.40 1.61
CA GLN A 66 -18.24 -2.33 0.62
C GLN A 66 -19.57 -1.80 1.19
N SER A 67 -19.76 -1.86 2.50
CA SER A 67 -20.95 -1.31 3.18
C SER A 67 -20.82 0.17 3.52
N SER A 68 -19.61 0.73 3.42
CA SER A 68 -19.33 2.12 3.70
C SER A 68 -19.76 3.04 2.54
N PRO A 69 -20.33 4.22 2.82
CA PRO A 69 -20.61 5.22 1.79
C PRO A 69 -19.35 5.79 1.14
N LEU A 70 -18.18 5.57 1.74
CA LEU A 70 -16.87 6.00 1.24
C LEU A 70 -16.16 4.91 0.43
N TYR A 71 -16.81 3.76 0.20
CA TYR A 71 -16.23 2.64 -0.53
C TYR A 71 -15.70 3.08 -1.89
N ASN A 72 -14.46 2.69 -2.19
CA ASN A 72 -13.88 2.88 -3.52
C ASN A 72 -13.99 1.57 -4.31
N ASP A 73 -14.78 1.60 -5.39
CA ASP A 73 -15.09 0.45 -6.24
C ASP A 73 -13.86 -0.18 -6.94
N LYS A 74 -12.74 0.54 -7.01
CA LYS A 74 -11.46 0.00 -7.50
C LYS A 74 -10.88 -1.04 -6.54
N LEU A 75 -11.24 -0.98 -5.25
CA LEU A 75 -10.87 -2.00 -4.28
C LEU A 75 -11.83 -3.18 -4.37
N SER A 76 -11.31 -4.37 -4.57
CA SER A 76 -12.09 -5.61 -4.46
C SER A 76 -11.24 -6.69 -3.82
N LYS A 77 -11.87 -7.59 -3.06
CA LYS A 77 -11.19 -8.69 -2.35
C LYS A 77 -10.41 -9.63 -3.28
N ASP A 78 -10.76 -9.66 -4.57
CA ASP A 78 -10.08 -10.48 -5.58
C ASP A 78 -8.82 -9.84 -6.17
N LYS A 79 -8.68 -8.51 -6.05
CA LYS A 79 -7.58 -7.74 -6.62
C LYS A 79 -6.29 -8.01 -5.84
N LYS A 80 -5.18 -8.09 -6.60
CA LYS A 80 -3.84 -7.99 -6.02
C LYS A 80 -3.59 -6.52 -5.69
N ILE A 81 -3.17 -6.25 -4.46
CA ILE A 81 -2.90 -4.90 -3.98
C ILE A 81 -1.44 -4.82 -3.55
N VAL A 82 -0.74 -3.79 -4.01
CA VAL A 82 0.63 -3.47 -3.61
C VAL A 82 0.63 -2.12 -2.91
N LEU A 83 1.09 -2.11 -1.67
CA LEU A 83 1.10 -0.95 -0.79
C LEU A 83 2.48 -0.30 -0.76
N VAL A 84 2.53 1.02 -0.82
CA VAL A 84 3.76 1.82 -0.63
C VAL A 84 3.53 2.87 0.45
N CYS A 85 4.57 3.24 1.18
CA CYS A 85 4.54 4.43 2.02
C CYS A 85 5.91 5.13 2.09
N GLY A 86 6.12 6.04 3.04
CA GLY A 86 7.39 6.77 3.16
C GLY A 86 8.59 5.86 3.47
N ALA A 87 8.40 4.88 4.35
CA ALA A 87 9.45 3.97 4.84
C ALA A 87 9.01 2.48 4.91
N GLY A 88 7.87 2.12 4.32
CA GLY A 88 7.27 0.77 4.34
C GLY A 88 6.45 0.40 5.59
N GLY A 89 6.60 1.10 6.73
CA GLY A 89 5.89 0.75 7.97
C GLY A 89 4.36 0.91 7.91
N MET A 90 3.87 2.05 7.41
CA MET A 90 2.43 2.27 7.25
C MET A 90 1.82 1.33 6.21
N ALA A 91 2.56 0.99 5.15
CA ALA A 91 2.14 -0.01 4.18
C ALA A 91 1.95 -1.39 4.82
N ALA A 92 2.88 -1.82 5.70
CA ALA A 92 2.72 -3.08 6.43
C ALA A 92 1.47 -3.07 7.33
N LEU A 93 1.28 -2.00 8.13
CA LEU A 93 0.11 -1.88 9.02
C LEU A 93 -1.21 -1.83 8.24
N THR A 94 -1.26 -1.10 7.13
CA THR A 94 -2.41 -1.09 6.21
C THR A 94 -2.68 -2.50 5.70
N GLY A 95 -1.64 -3.22 5.29
CA GLY A 95 -1.81 -4.56 4.73
C GLY A 95 -2.37 -5.54 5.74
N LYS A 96 -1.91 -5.50 6.99
CA LYS A 96 -2.49 -6.30 8.08
C LYS A 96 -3.99 -6.02 8.24
N THR A 97 -4.38 -4.75 8.29
CA THR A 97 -5.79 -4.37 8.40
C THR A 97 -6.63 -4.87 7.22
N LEU A 98 -6.13 -4.75 5.98
CA LEU A 98 -6.84 -5.26 4.80
C LEU A 98 -7.00 -6.79 4.84
N LEU A 99 -5.97 -7.52 5.31
CA LEU A 99 -6.07 -8.96 5.52
C LEU A 99 -7.15 -9.32 6.55
N GLU A 100 -7.21 -8.60 7.67
CA GLU A 100 -8.26 -8.78 8.70
C GLU A 100 -9.67 -8.49 8.16
N MET A 101 -9.81 -7.59 7.18
CA MET A 101 -11.08 -7.29 6.49
C MET A 101 -11.43 -8.31 5.38
N GLY A 102 -10.58 -9.32 5.15
CA GLY A 102 -10.81 -10.40 4.21
C GLY A 102 -10.30 -10.15 2.79
N TYR A 103 -9.43 -9.15 2.58
CA TYR A 103 -8.59 -9.14 1.38
C TYR A 103 -7.51 -10.22 1.52
N THR A 104 -7.10 -10.85 0.42
CA THR A 104 -6.22 -12.03 0.50
C THR A 104 -4.90 -11.89 -0.25
N LYS A 105 -4.78 -10.88 -1.12
CA LYS A 105 -3.63 -10.70 -2.02
C LYS A 105 -2.98 -9.35 -1.80
N ILE A 106 -2.41 -9.16 -0.60
CA ILE A 106 -1.80 -7.90 -0.19
C ILE A 106 -0.28 -8.04 -0.11
N GLN A 107 0.43 -7.11 -0.75
CA GLN A 107 1.88 -7.03 -0.74
C GLN A 107 2.35 -5.63 -0.33
N ASN A 108 3.55 -5.51 0.22
CA ASN A 108 4.20 -4.26 0.59
C ASN A 108 5.49 -4.08 -0.22
N VAL A 109 5.61 -2.99 -0.99
CA VAL A 109 6.81 -2.66 -1.78
C VAL A 109 7.79 -1.73 -1.05
N GLY A 110 7.45 -1.29 0.16
CA GLY A 110 8.34 -0.53 1.03
C GLY A 110 8.24 0.99 0.83
N ALA A 111 9.39 1.62 0.63
CA ALA A 111 9.55 3.08 0.64
C ALA A 111 9.44 3.66 -0.78
N ILE A 112 8.67 4.74 -0.94
CA ILE A 112 8.60 5.48 -2.22
C ILE A 112 9.97 5.99 -2.69
N GLY A 113 10.85 6.35 -1.75
CA GLY A 113 12.21 6.80 -2.09
C GLY A 113 13.03 5.72 -2.77
N ASP A 114 12.84 4.45 -2.40
CA ASP A 114 13.55 3.32 -3.03
C ASP A 114 12.94 2.99 -4.41
N TRP A 115 11.62 3.14 -4.56
CA TRP A 115 10.94 3.07 -5.86
C TRP A 115 11.50 4.09 -6.86
N ILE A 116 11.58 5.36 -6.45
CA ILE A 116 12.12 6.45 -7.26
C ILE A 116 13.58 6.19 -7.63
N LYS A 117 14.42 5.80 -6.67
CA LYS A 117 15.84 5.49 -6.91
C LYS A 117 16.04 4.34 -7.88
N ALA A 118 15.13 3.36 -7.88
CA ALA A 118 15.16 2.23 -8.80
C ALA A 118 14.62 2.57 -10.20
N GLY A 119 14.24 3.82 -10.47
CA GLY A 119 13.70 4.25 -11.77
C GLY A 119 12.28 3.75 -12.00
N GLY A 120 11.51 3.50 -10.94
CA GLY A 120 10.12 3.12 -11.05
C GLY A 120 9.26 4.27 -11.64
N PRO A 121 8.19 3.96 -12.39
CA PRO A 121 7.27 4.97 -12.91
C PRO A 121 6.64 5.83 -11.81
N ILE A 122 6.59 7.15 -11.99
CA ILE A 122 6.02 8.09 -11.02
C ILE A 122 5.16 9.17 -11.67
N ASP A 123 4.14 9.60 -10.92
CA ASP A 123 3.31 10.78 -11.21
C ASP A 123 3.45 11.78 -10.06
N LYS A 124 3.38 13.08 -10.37
CA LYS A 124 3.35 14.15 -9.36
C LYS A 124 1.95 14.73 -9.26
#